data_AF-A0A0X8V288-F1
#
_entry.id   AF-A0A0X8V288-F1
#
_cell.length_a   1.000
_cell.length_b   1.000
_cell.length_c   1.000
_cell.angle_alpha   90.00
_cell.angle_beta   90.00
_cell.angle_gamma   90.00
#
_symmetry.space_group_name_H-M   'P 1'
#
loop_
_entity.id
_entity.type
_entity.pdbx_description
1 polymer ?
#
loop_
_entity_poly.entity_id
_entity_poly.type
_entity_poly.pdbx_seq_one_letter_code
_entity_poly.pdbx_strand_id
1 'polypeptide(L)'
;MEMEGKTKIAFIAIVVVAMVAAGGVGVSVLVGNDNGSEERPTYNAEVNVKIDDEYKSFNGSGKTVKEILESALGEDVKVGANGNVASYKEQKNDSSHSWVVFRFQTPNGWVNATDDNLVEGATLALEFSEKITENGKVSYSKPTLAVTKTVWFFIQIPALDDIKDCVDSGSFKVREDSNGNPLKSVEDCYNELKDWTVSAGLSSNDLRTGFWIKGTGSYMNEALANGLHETFFKDDAMTVEDDGVTIDYCINGEVMHSSLKKSDLYGWFVDFLGWGDTQLNNGDWTYWSQYTYNPNAKTLDDGRQWEYDQWALGFYDMDLYKYVALVLQTTAQKDGGEIDVDITIPTPSTIPEELKA
;
A
#
# COMPACT_ATOMS: atom_id res chain seq x y z
N MET A 1 21.98 42.26 1.70
CA MET A 1 22.92 41.19 1.33
C MET A 1 22.65 40.08 2.32
N GLU A 2 21.72 39.21 1.93
CA GLU A 2 21.09 38.19 2.76
C GLU A 2 22.11 37.11 3.16
N MET A 3 22.00 36.66 4.42
CA MET A 3 22.60 35.42 4.87
C MET A 3 21.53 34.33 4.81
N GLU A 4 21.80 33.29 4.03
CA GLU A 4 21.09 32.01 4.07
C GLU A 4 21.28 31.37 5.45
N GLY A 5 20.20 31.31 6.23
CA GLY A 5 20.10 30.47 7.41
C GLY A 5 19.34 29.20 7.07
N LYS A 6 20.05 28.11 6.75
CA LYS A 6 19.47 26.76 6.77
C LYS A 6 19.21 26.37 8.23
N THR A 7 18.00 26.62 8.71
CA THR A 7 17.54 26.15 10.02
C THR A 7 17.32 24.65 9.96
N LYS A 8 18.20 23.90 10.64
CA LYS A 8 18.05 22.46 10.84
C LYS A 8 16.81 22.23 11.72
N ILE A 9 15.82 21.54 11.17
CA ILE A 9 14.65 21.06 11.92
C ILE A 9 15.17 20.01 12.92
N ALA A 10 15.02 20.30 14.21
CA ALA A 10 15.36 19.37 15.28
C ALA A 10 14.08 18.61 15.64
N PHE A 11 13.95 17.36 15.20
CA PHE A 11 12.85 16.48 15.58
C PHE A 11 13.04 15.99 17.02
N ILE A 12 12.04 16.21 17.86
CA ILE A 12 11.93 15.59 19.19
C ILE A 12 11.63 14.11 18.96
N ALA A 13 12.56 13.26 19.41
CA ALA A 13 12.43 11.82 19.37
C ALA A 13 11.21 11.37 20.20
N ILE A 14 10.16 10.90 19.53
CA ILE A 14 9.09 10.15 20.18
C ILE A 14 9.68 8.80 20.58
N VAL A 15 9.79 8.57 21.89
CA VAL A 15 10.21 7.30 22.47
C VAL A 15 9.06 6.32 22.31
N VAL A 16 8.97 5.69 21.15
CA VAL A 16 8.22 4.44 20.99
C VAL A 16 9.06 3.36 21.67
N VAL A 17 8.54 2.77 22.74
CA VAL A 17 9.15 1.61 23.40
C VAL A 17 9.11 0.43 22.42
N ALA A 18 10.14 0.33 21.58
CA ALA A 18 10.35 -0.78 20.68
C ALA A 18 10.68 -2.03 21.50
N MET A 19 9.78 -3.02 21.51
CA MET A 19 10.17 -4.38 21.84
C MET A 19 11.13 -4.87 20.76
N VAL A 20 12.35 -5.20 21.18
CA VAL A 20 13.44 -5.68 20.34
C VAL A 20 13.03 -6.99 19.66
N ALA A 21 12.80 -6.95 18.34
CA ALA A 21 12.97 -8.11 17.47
C ALA A 21 14.27 -7.91 16.69
N ALA A 22 15.30 -8.63 17.12
CA ALA A 22 16.64 -8.58 16.55
C ALA A 22 16.62 -8.88 15.04
N GLY A 23 17.42 -8.11 14.30
CA GLY A 23 17.72 -8.34 12.90
C GLY A 23 18.17 -9.78 12.65
N GLY A 24 17.51 -10.37 11.67
CA GLY A 24 17.91 -11.58 10.99
C GLY A 24 17.18 -11.57 9.67
N VAL A 25 17.87 -11.91 8.59
CA VAL A 25 17.23 -12.26 7.31
C VAL A 25 16.35 -13.46 7.61
N GLY A 26 15.12 -13.18 8.00
CA GLY A 26 14.13 -14.15 8.43
C GLY A 26 13.17 -14.33 7.27
N VAL A 27 13.19 -15.53 6.71
CA VAL A 27 12.02 -16.07 6.00
C VAL A 27 10.84 -15.91 6.97
N SER A 28 9.89 -15.06 6.63
CA SER A 28 8.66 -14.91 7.39
C SER A 28 7.52 -15.55 6.60
N VAL A 29 7.27 -16.80 6.96
CA VAL A 29 5.94 -17.44 7.12
C VAL A 29 4.98 -17.14 5.96
N LEU A 30 5.05 -17.87 4.84
CA LEU A 30 4.20 -19.06 4.63
C LEU A 30 3.02 -19.07 5.60
N VAL A 31 1.85 -18.58 5.18
CA VAL A 31 0.59 -19.06 5.73
C VAL A 31 0.51 -20.54 5.38
N GLY A 32 1.11 -21.35 6.25
CA GLY A 32 0.95 -22.79 6.27
C GLY A 32 -0.47 -23.06 6.72
N ASN A 33 -1.37 -23.19 5.76
CA ASN A 33 -2.66 -23.80 6.01
C ASN A 33 -2.48 -25.32 5.85
N ASP A 34 -1.91 -25.95 6.87
CA ASP A 34 -1.86 -27.41 6.96
C ASP A 34 -3.23 -27.91 7.45
N ASN A 35 -4.08 -28.33 6.52
CA ASN A 35 -4.81 -29.60 6.53
C ASN A 35 -5.88 -29.66 5.42
N GLY A 36 -5.43 -29.97 4.22
CA GLY A 36 -6.30 -30.31 3.09
C GLY A 36 -5.48 -30.36 1.82
N SER A 37 -5.53 -31.45 1.08
CA SER A 37 -5.02 -31.55 -0.29
C SER A 37 -5.88 -30.70 -1.24
N GLU A 38 -6.04 -29.41 -0.93
CA GLU A 38 -6.75 -28.50 -1.82
C GLU A 38 -5.87 -28.31 -3.06
N GLU A 39 -6.48 -28.59 -4.20
CA GLU A 39 -5.86 -28.40 -5.50
C GLU A 39 -5.48 -26.93 -5.65
N ARG A 40 -4.21 -26.64 -5.96
CA ARG A 40 -3.76 -25.26 -6.22
C ARG A 40 -4.69 -24.61 -7.24
N PRO A 41 -5.20 -23.40 -6.98
CA PRO A 41 -6.05 -22.71 -7.95
C PRO A 41 -5.24 -22.35 -9.20
N THR A 42 -5.95 -22.19 -10.30
CA THR A 42 -5.36 -21.61 -11.52
C THR A 42 -5.31 -20.11 -11.34
N TYR A 43 -4.13 -19.53 -11.53
CA TYR A 43 -3.91 -18.09 -11.51
C TYR A 43 -3.79 -17.55 -12.94
N ASN A 44 -4.29 -16.35 -13.17
CA ASN A 44 -3.96 -15.54 -14.35
C ASN A 44 -2.88 -14.52 -13.98
N ALA A 45 -1.91 -14.32 -14.87
CA ALA A 45 -0.84 -13.38 -14.67
C ALA A 45 -0.44 -12.67 -15.96
N GLU A 46 -0.01 -11.43 -15.82
CA GLU A 46 0.62 -10.66 -16.89
C GLU A 46 2.10 -11.03 -16.92
N VAL A 47 2.59 -11.51 -18.07
CA VAL A 47 3.97 -11.92 -18.28
C VAL A 47 4.67 -10.92 -19.17
N ASN A 48 5.62 -10.17 -18.63
CA ASN A 48 6.43 -9.20 -19.36
C ASN A 48 7.80 -9.77 -19.68
N VAL A 49 8.16 -9.87 -20.96
CA VAL A 49 9.46 -10.39 -21.38
C VAL A 49 10.31 -9.25 -21.95
N LYS A 50 11.53 -9.08 -21.45
CA LYS A 50 12.48 -8.10 -21.99
C LYS A 50 13.14 -8.61 -23.27
N ILE A 51 12.95 -7.90 -24.38
CA ILE A 51 13.46 -8.20 -25.72
C ILE A 51 14.02 -6.92 -26.31
N ASP A 52 15.31 -6.92 -26.70
CA ASP A 52 15.98 -5.75 -27.30
C ASP A 52 15.81 -4.46 -26.47
N ASP A 53 15.95 -4.58 -25.14
CA ASP A 53 15.75 -3.51 -24.14
C ASP A 53 14.31 -2.98 -23.96
N GLU A 54 13.33 -3.58 -24.63
CA GLU A 54 11.89 -3.26 -24.46
C GLU A 54 11.13 -4.42 -23.81
N TYR A 55 10.06 -4.12 -23.06
CA TYR A 55 9.17 -5.15 -22.53
C TYR A 55 8.03 -5.44 -23.50
N LYS A 56 7.77 -6.74 -23.73
CA LYS A 56 6.56 -7.21 -24.39
C LYS A 56 5.69 -7.97 -23.41
N SER A 57 4.42 -7.57 -23.32
CA SER A 57 3.43 -8.14 -22.40
C SER A 57 2.64 -9.27 -23.05
N PHE A 58 2.42 -10.33 -22.29
CA PHE A 58 1.64 -11.50 -22.63
C PHE A 58 0.72 -11.84 -21.45
N ASN A 59 -0.31 -12.67 -21.68
CA ASN A 59 -1.15 -13.19 -20.61
C ASN A 59 -0.95 -14.69 -20.49
N GLY A 60 -0.70 -15.16 -19.27
CA GLY A 60 -0.54 -16.58 -18.96
C GLY A 60 -1.54 -17.03 -17.90
N SER A 61 -1.87 -18.32 -17.94
CA SER A 61 -2.71 -18.95 -16.91
C SER A 61 -2.12 -20.28 -16.48
N GLY A 62 -2.19 -20.60 -15.19
CA GLY A 62 -1.66 -21.86 -14.66
C GLY A 62 -1.61 -21.92 -13.15
N LYS A 63 -1.32 -23.11 -12.61
CA LYS A 63 -1.16 -23.39 -11.17
C LYS A 63 0.27 -23.20 -10.68
N THR A 64 1.23 -23.11 -11.61
CA THR A 64 2.66 -22.97 -11.35
C THR A 64 3.24 -21.88 -12.25
N VAL A 65 4.41 -21.35 -11.87
CA VAL A 65 5.13 -20.35 -12.68
C VAL A 65 5.42 -20.95 -14.06
N LYS A 66 5.77 -22.23 -14.11
CA LYS A 66 6.00 -22.97 -15.35
C LYS A 66 4.76 -22.94 -16.26
N GLU A 67 3.60 -23.35 -15.74
CA GLU A 67 2.37 -23.42 -16.54
C GLU A 67 1.96 -22.04 -17.07
N ILE A 68 2.09 -21.00 -16.24
CA ILE A 68 1.81 -19.61 -16.66
C ILE A 68 2.73 -19.20 -17.83
N LEU A 69 4.03 -19.47 -17.74
CA LEU A 69 4.99 -19.12 -18.80
C LEU A 69 4.74 -19.92 -20.08
N GLU A 70 4.52 -21.23 -19.97
CA GLU A 70 4.23 -22.10 -21.11
C GLU A 70 2.90 -21.70 -21.78
N SER A 71 1.90 -21.31 -20.99
CA SER A 71 0.64 -20.78 -21.50
C SER A 71 0.80 -19.42 -22.20
N ALA A 72 1.67 -18.54 -21.69
CA ALA A 72 1.87 -17.19 -22.24
C ALA A 72 2.77 -17.17 -23.48
N LEU A 73 3.82 -18.00 -23.49
CA LEU A 73 4.93 -17.92 -24.45
C LEU A 73 5.03 -19.15 -25.35
N GLY A 74 4.29 -20.23 -25.08
CA GLY A 74 4.29 -21.44 -25.90
C GLY A 74 5.68 -22.09 -26.00
N GLU A 75 6.04 -22.49 -27.22
CA GLU A 75 7.32 -23.18 -27.50
C GLU A 75 8.56 -22.28 -27.38
N ASP A 76 8.38 -20.95 -27.31
CA ASP A 76 9.49 -20.00 -27.21
C ASP A 76 10.21 -20.11 -25.86
N VAL A 77 9.53 -20.57 -24.81
CA VAL A 77 10.12 -20.74 -23.47
C VAL A 77 10.39 -22.21 -23.18
N LYS A 78 11.54 -22.51 -22.59
CA LYS A 78 11.84 -23.85 -22.06
C LYS A 78 12.07 -23.77 -20.56
N VAL A 79 11.18 -24.38 -19.80
CA VAL A 79 11.24 -24.40 -18.33
C VAL A 79 11.69 -25.78 -17.86
N GLY A 80 12.70 -25.80 -16.99
CA GLY A 80 13.22 -27.02 -16.37
C GLY A 80 12.26 -27.61 -15.33
N ALA A 81 12.53 -28.84 -14.90
CA ALA A 81 11.70 -29.55 -13.90
C ALA A 81 11.68 -28.89 -12.51
N ASN A 82 12.64 -28.02 -12.22
CA ASN A 82 12.73 -27.24 -10.99
C ASN A 82 12.15 -25.82 -11.11
N GLY A 83 11.40 -25.52 -12.18
CA GLY A 83 10.81 -24.20 -12.42
C GLY A 83 11.77 -23.15 -12.98
N ASN A 84 13.06 -23.46 -13.10
CA ASN A 84 14.03 -22.53 -13.68
C ASN A 84 13.88 -22.45 -15.21
N VAL A 85 13.94 -21.25 -15.77
CA VAL A 85 13.92 -21.06 -17.22
C VAL A 85 15.29 -21.42 -17.81
N ALA A 86 15.31 -22.38 -18.73
CA ALA A 86 16.50 -22.85 -19.41
C ALA A 86 16.85 -22.00 -20.64
N SER A 87 15.83 -21.52 -21.35
CA SER A 87 15.98 -20.66 -22.54
C SER A 87 14.69 -19.94 -22.91
N TYR A 88 14.83 -18.82 -23.61
CA TYR A 88 13.75 -18.13 -24.35
C TYR A 88 14.23 -17.81 -25.78
N LYS A 89 13.41 -18.08 -26.81
CA LYS A 89 13.73 -17.86 -28.24
C LYS A 89 15.14 -18.28 -28.62
N GLU A 90 15.48 -19.53 -28.30
CA GLU A 90 16.80 -20.16 -28.50
C GLU A 90 17.96 -19.62 -27.63
N GLN A 91 17.83 -18.44 -27.00
CA GLN A 91 18.84 -17.88 -26.10
C GLN A 91 18.90 -18.68 -24.80
N LYS A 92 20.04 -19.32 -24.54
CA LYS A 92 20.29 -20.13 -23.34
C LYS A 92 21.00 -19.32 -22.25
N ASN A 93 20.88 -19.80 -21.01
CA ASN A 93 21.70 -19.34 -19.90
C ASN A 93 23.20 -19.53 -20.18
N ASP A 94 24.04 -18.64 -19.66
CA ASP A 94 25.49 -18.71 -19.78
C ASP A 94 26.18 -18.52 -18.41
N SER A 95 27.50 -18.29 -18.41
CA SER A 95 28.27 -18.10 -17.18
C SER A 95 27.94 -16.81 -16.42
N SER A 96 27.55 -15.75 -17.11
CA SER A 96 27.29 -14.43 -16.52
C SER A 96 25.80 -14.07 -16.44
N HIS A 97 24.93 -14.77 -17.16
CA HIS A 97 23.50 -14.46 -17.22
C HIS A 97 22.62 -15.71 -17.08
N SER A 98 21.39 -15.47 -16.61
CA SER A 98 20.34 -16.48 -16.53
C SER A 98 18.99 -15.86 -16.84
N TRP A 99 18.12 -16.61 -17.51
CA TRP A 99 16.70 -16.33 -17.56
C TRP A 99 16.10 -16.53 -16.17
N VAL A 100 15.59 -15.44 -15.60
CA VAL A 100 14.98 -15.40 -14.27
C VAL A 100 13.58 -14.81 -14.41
N VAL A 101 12.65 -15.40 -13.66
CA VAL A 101 11.28 -14.93 -13.57
C VAL A 101 11.16 -14.20 -12.25
N PHE A 102 10.77 -12.94 -12.31
CA PHE A 102 10.47 -12.12 -11.16
C PHE A 102 8.97 -11.91 -11.04
N ARG A 103 8.50 -11.76 -9.81
CA ARG A 103 7.17 -11.25 -9.49
C ARG A 103 7.33 -9.87 -8.88
N PHE A 104 6.52 -8.92 -9.30
CA PHE A 104 6.39 -7.65 -8.58
C PHE A 104 5.49 -7.88 -7.36
N GLN A 105 6.02 -7.64 -6.16
CA GLN A 105 5.34 -7.88 -4.90
C GLN A 105 5.59 -6.69 -3.99
N THR A 106 4.55 -5.96 -3.58
CA THR A 106 4.73 -4.88 -2.60
C THR A 106 4.83 -5.41 -1.17
N PRO A 107 5.59 -4.74 -0.29
CA PRO A 107 6.49 -3.60 -0.55
C PRO A 107 7.85 -3.95 -1.16
N ASN A 108 8.14 -5.23 -1.36
CA ASN A 108 9.48 -5.73 -1.70
C ASN A 108 9.94 -5.40 -3.14
N GLY A 109 9.04 -4.90 -3.99
CA GLY A 109 9.30 -4.69 -5.41
C GLY A 109 9.52 -6.02 -6.15
N TRP A 110 10.56 -6.10 -6.97
CA TRP A 110 10.84 -7.31 -7.74
C TRP A 110 11.48 -8.41 -6.88
N VAL A 111 10.75 -9.49 -6.64
CA VAL A 111 11.22 -10.72 -5.99
C VAL A 111 11.31 -11.86 -6.99
N ASN A 112 12.03 -12.94 -6.67
CA ASN A 112 12.01 -14.12 -7.55
C ASN A 112 10.60 -14.75 -7.49
N ALA A 113 10.05 -15.07 -8.65
CA ALA A 113 8.78 -15.78 -8.71
C ALA A 113 8.98 -17.24 -8.29
N THR A 114 8.10 -17.72 -7.42
CA THR A 114 8.01 -19.13 -7.01
C THR A 114 6.54 -19.53 -7.05
N ASP A 115 6.25 -20.82 -7.13
CA ASP A 115 4.85 -21.26 -7.08
C ASP A 115 4.14 -20.87 -5.78
N ASP A 116 4.89 -20.66 -4.70
CA ASP A 116 4.37 -20.33 -3.37
C ASP A 116 4.04 -18.85 -3.20
N ASN A 117 4.54 -17.97 -4.09
CA ASN A 117 4.25 -16.54 -4.05
C ASN A 117 3.41 -16.05 -5.24
N LEU A 118 2.84 -16.99 -6.02
CA LEU A 118 1.89 -16.67 -7.08
C LEU A 118 0.52 -16.29 -6.51
N VAL A 119 -0.10 -15.30 -7.13
CA VAL A 119 -1.41 -14.76 -6.78
C VAL A 119 -2.16 -14.36 -8.06
N GLU A 120 -3.48 -14.25 -7.98
CA GLU A 120 -4.30 -13.84 -9.11
C GLU A 120 -4.00 -12.40 -9.55
N GLY A 121 -3.73 -12.22 -10.85
CA GLY A 121 -3.38 -10.93 -11.44
C GLY A 121 -1.93 -10.48 -11.19
N ALA A 122 -1.05 -11.40 -10.77
CA ALA A 122 0.36 -11.09 -10.57
C ALA A 122 1.01 -10.53 -11.83
N THR A 123 1.91 -9.55 -11.65
CA THR A 123 2.79 -9.07 -12.73
C THR A 123 4.12 -9.80 -12.64
N LEU A 124 4.43 -10.58 -13.69
CA LEU A 124 5.68 -11.31 -13.83
C LEU A 124 6.59 -10.63 -14.85
N ALA A 125 7.90 -10.68 -14.61
CA ALA A 125 8.91 -10.26 -15.57
C ALA A 125 9.89 -11.41 -15.84
N LEU A 126 10.05 -11.81 -17.10
CA LEU A 126 11.04 -12.78 -17.55
C LEU A 126 12.22 -12.03 -18.19
N GLU A 127 13.40 -12.13 -17.57
CA GLU A 127 14.60 -11.40 -18.03
C GLU A 127 15.85 -12.25 -18.06
N PHE A 128 16.68 -11.99 -19.09
CA PHE A 128 18.04 -12.48 -19.17
C PHE A 128 18.95 -11.63 -18.27
N SER A 129 18.96 -11.99 -16.99
CA SER A 129 19.51 -11.17 -15.91
C SER A 129 20.98 -11.48 -15.64
N GLU A 130 21.76 -10.44 -15.34
CA GLU A 130 23.15 -10.58 -14.89
C GLU A 130 23.21 -11.31 -13.55
N LYS A 131 24.14 -12.26 -13.42
CA LYS A 131 24.46 -12.98 -12.19
C LYS A 131 25.43 -12.15 -11.35
N ILE A 132 24.98 -11.75 -10.18
CA ILE A 132 25.79 -11.02 -9.21
C ILE A 132 26.17 -12.00 -8.09
N THR A 133 27.47 -12.20 -7.86
CA THR A 133 27.96 -13.09 -6.81
C THR A 133 28.64 -12.30 -5.72
N GLU A 134 28.03 -12.27 -4.53
CA GLU A 134 28.56 -11.58 -3.36
C GLU A 134 28.57 -12.53 -2.16
N ASN A 135 29.72 -12.66 -1.50
CA ASN A 135 29.90 -13.53 -0.32
C ASN A 135 29.39 -14.98 -0.53
N GLY A 136 29.55 -15.52 -1.74
CA GLY A 136 29.10 -16.87 -2.09
C GLY A 136 27.59 -17.02 -2.33
N LYS A 137 26.83 -15.92 -2.30
CA LYS A 137 25.41 -15.89 -2.68
C LYS A 137 25.27 -15.33 -4.09
N VAL A 138 24.42 -15.98 -4.89
CA VAL A 138 24.06 -15.51 -6.24
C VAL A 138 22.75 -14.75 -6.18
N SER A 139 22.75 -13.51 -6.64
CA SER A 139 21.58 -12.69 -6.92
C SER A 139 21.56 -12.34 -8.42
N TYR A 140 20.48 -11.69 -8.84
CA TYR A 140 20.26 -11.33 -10.25
C TYR A 140 19.87 -9.86 -10.36
N SER A 141 20.32 -9.21 -11.43
CA SER A 141 19.86 -7.85 -11.78
C SER A 141 18.33 -7.83 -11.85
N LYS A 142 17.71 -6.88 -11.16
CA LYS A 142 16.24 -6.77 -11.09
C LYS A 142 15.67 -6.12 -12.36
N PRO A 143 14.42 -6.44 -12.71
CA PRO A 143 13.71 -5.75 -13.77
C PRO A 143 13.65 -4.24 -13.60
N THR A 144 13.69 -3.54 -14.72
CA THR A 144 13.50 -2.09 -14.84
C THR A 144 12.07 -1.71 -15.23
N LEU A 145 11.19 -2.69 -15.45
CA LEU A 145 9.79 -2.47 -15.73
C LEU A 145 9.13 -1.71 -14.58
N ALA A 146 8.57 -0.53 -14.90
CA ALA A 146 7.71 0.20 -13.99
C ALA A 146 6.36 -0.53 -13.89
N VAL A 147 5.88 -0.73 -12.66
CA VAL A 147 4.63 -1.44 -12.38
C VAL A 147 3.71 -0.52 -11.62
N THR A 148 2.50 -0.34 -12.15
CA THR A 148 1.45 0.44 -11.50
C THR A 148 0.28 -0.49 -11.22
N LYS A 149 -0.17 -0.53 -9.96
CA LYS A 149 -1.32 -1.32 -9.50
C LYS A 149 -2.45 -0.38 -9.09
N THR A 150 -3.68 -0.88 -9.21
CA THR A 150 -4.89 -0.16 -8.77
C THR A 150 -5.33 -0.69 -7.42
N VAL A 151 -5.66 0.23 -6.52
CA VAL A 151 -6.25 -0.05 -5.21
C VAL A 151 -7.47 0.86 -5.03
N TRP A 152 -8.52 0.35 -4.42
CA TRP A 152 -9.70 1.13 -4.05
C TRP A 152 -9.69 1.39 -2.56
N PHE A 153 -9.83 2.66 -2.19
CA PHE A 153 -9.86 3.09 -0.81
C PHE A 153 -11.25 3.59 -0.46
N PHE A 154 -11.86 3.03 0.58
CA PHE A 154 -13.01 3.64 1.23
C PHE A 154 -12.50 4.58 2.32
N ILE A 155 -12.92 5.84 2.31
CA ILE A 155 -12.52 6.83 3.30
C ILE A 155 -13.76 7.29 4.04
N GLN A 156 -13.71 7.27 5.37
CA GLN A 156 -14.79 7.77 6.22
C GLN A 156 -14.25 8.68 7.32
N ILE A 157 -14.88 9.84 7.47
CA ILE A 157 -14.57 10.84 8.50
C ILE A 157 -15.87 11.10 9.29
N PRO A 158 -15.86 11.07 10.64
CA PRO A 158 -17.05 11.33 11.44
C PRO A 158 -17.67 12.70 11.18
N ALA A 159 -18.92 12.92 11.62
CA ALA A 159 -19.54 14.24 11.49
C ALA A 159 -18.79 15.28 12.32
N LEU A 160 -18.83 16.56 11.92
CA LEU A 160 -18.18 17.63 12.68
C LEU A 160 -18.65 17.69 14.13
N ASP A 161 -19.93 17.44 14.40
CA ASP A 161 -20.47 17.48 15.76
C ASP A 161 -19.90 16.32 16.61
N ASP A 162 -19.74 15.13 16.01
CA ASP A 162 -19.08 13.99 16.66
C ASP A 162 -17.58 14.29 16.93
N ILE A 163 -16.92 14.99 16.01
CA ILE A 163 -15.55 15.47 16.19
C ILE A 163 -15.49 16.58 17.25
N LYS A 164 -16.41 17.56 17.22
CA LYS A 164 -16.46 18.73 18.13
C LYS A 164 -16.68 18.32 19.58
N ASP A 165 -17.59 17.39 19.86
CA ASP A 165 -17.78 16.85 21.21
C ASP A 165 -16.49 16.23 21.76
N CYS A 166 -15.69 15.64 20.87
CA CYS A 166 -14.40 15.11 21.22
C CYS A 166 -13.29 16.20 21.26
N VAL A 167 -13.32 17.25 20.46
CA VAL A 167 -12.41 18.41 20.59
C VAL A 167 -12.63 19.14 21.91
N ASP A 168 -13.88 19.42 22.24
CA ASP A 168 -14.28 20.18 23.43
C ASP A 168 -14.01 19.38 24.73
N SER A 169 -13.94 18.05 24.65
CA SER A 169 -13.47 17.19 25.74
C SER A 169 -11.94 17.05 25.84
N GLY A 170 -11.18 17.68 24.93
CA GLY A 170 -9.71 17.57 24.86
C GLY A 170 -9.22 16.28 24.21
N SER A 171 -10.10 15.61 23.46
CA SER A 171 -9.93 14.31 22.81
C SER A 171 -9.59 14.41 21.30
N PHE A 172 -9.22 15.58 20.79
CA PHE A 172 -8.75 15.75 19.40
C PHE A 172 -7.66 16.82 19.32
N LYS A 173 -6.66 16.58 18.47
CA LYS A 173 -5.69 17.58 18.04
C LYS A 173 -5.46 17.46 16.53
N VAL A 174 -5.27 18.60 15.87
CA VAL A 174 -4.77 18.69 14.50
C VAL A 174 -3.25 18.61 14.48
N ARG A 175 -2.65 18.54 13.28
CA ARG A 175 -1.20 18.60 13.11
C ARG A 175 -0.57 19.73 13.92
N GLU A 176 0.51 19.43 14.64
CA GLU A 176 1.27 20.38 15.44
C GLU A 176 2.61 20.74 14.77
N ASP A 177 3.13 21.95 15.02
CA ASP A 177 4.50 22.34 14.69
C ASP A 177 5.51 21.61 15.58
N SER A 178 6.81 21.82 15.35
CA SER A 178 7.89 21.22 16.17
C SER A 178 7.85 21.63 17.65
N ASN A 179 7.04 22.61 18.02
CA ASN A 179 6.86 23.10 19.38
C ASN A 179 5.55 22.59 20.02
N GLY A 180 4.79 21.73 19.33
CA GLY A 180 3.51 21.23 19.81
C GLY A 180 2.33 22.21 19.65
N ASN A 181 2.46 23.22 18.79
CA ASN A 181 1.35 24.14 18.49
C ASN A 181 0.55 23.65 17.29
N PRO A 182 -0.80 23.57 17.38
CA PRO A 182 -1.67 23.31 16.23
C PRO A 182 -1.35 24.21 15.02
N LEU A 183 -1.15 23.63 13.84
CA LEU A 183 -0.94 24.34 12.58
C LEU A 183 -2.24 24.95 12.04
N LYS A 184 -3.38 24.31 12.27
CA LYS A 184 -4.74 24.75 11.92
C LYS A 184 -5.68 24.53 13.12
N SER A 185 -6.89 25.09 13.15
CA SER A 185 -7.88 24.64 14.14
C SER A 185 -8.61 23.39 13.64
N VAL A 186 -9.27 22.63 14.52
CA VAL A 186 -10.04 21.44 14.11
C VAL A 186 -11.20 21.82 13.19
N GLU A 187 -11.83 22.97 13.46
CA GLU A 187 -12.89 23.52 12.61
C GLU A 187 -12.34 23.91 11.24
N ASP A 188 -11.13 24.47 11.17
CA ASP A 188 -10.49 24.79 9.88
C ASP A 188 -10.15 23.51 9.10
N CYS A 189 -9.53 22.49 9.72
CA CYS A 189 -9.24 21.21 9.05
C CYS A 189 -10.51 20.54 8.52
N TYR A 190 -11.58 20.52 9.33
CA TYR A 190 -12.84 19.92 8.90
C TYR A 190 -13.50 20.71 7.77
N ASN A 191 -13.53 22.05 7.86
CA ASN A 191 -14.12 22.89 6.83
C ASN A 191 -13.34 22.79 5.51
N GLU A 192 -12.01 22.73 5.57
CA GLU A 192 -11.16 22.52 4.41
C GLU A 192 -11.44 21.17 3.74
N LEU A 193 -11.55 20.08 4.51
CA LEU A 193 -11.95 18.78 4.00
C LEU A 193 -13.34 18.76 3.39
N LYS A 194 -14.28 19.46 4.03
CA LYS A 194 -15.63 19.64 3.52
C LYS A 194 -15.62 20.38 2.18
N ASP A 195 -14.82 21.41 2.05
CA ASP A 195 -14.68 22.19 0.83
C ASP A 195 -14.04 21.35 -0.30
N TRP A 196 -13.01 20.56 0.01
CA TRP A 196 -12.42 19.60 -0.94
C TRP A 196 -13.43 18.56 -1.40
N THR A 197 -14.20 17.98 -0.47
CA THR A 197 -15.25 16.99 -0.76
C THR A 197 -16.32 17.56 -1.68
N VAL A 198 -16.82 18.76 -1.38
CA VAL A 198 -17.82 19.43 -2.22
C VAL A 198 -17.23 19.77 -3.59
N SER A 199 -15.97 20.18 -3.67
CA SER A 199 -15.29 20.50 -4.92
C SER A 199 -15.07 19.26 -5.80
N ALA A 200 -14.89 18.08 -5.20
CA ALA A 200 -14.85 16.79 -5.87
C ALA A 200 -16.23 16.29 -6.35
N GLY A 201 -17.31 17.06 -6.14
CA GLY A 201 -18.66 16.69 -6.53
C GLY A 201 -19.35 15.73 -5.57
N LEU A 202 -18.76 15.49 -4.39
CA LEU A 202 -19.35 14.71 -3.32
C LEU A 202 -20.24 15.59 -2.42
N SER A 203 -21.20 14.97 -1.74
CA SER A 203 -22.06 15.66 -0.77
C SER A 203 -21.34 15.83 0.57
N SER A 204 -21.71 16.85 1.36
CA SER A 204 -21.21 16.95 2.74
C SER A 204 -21.59 15.75 3.63
N ASN A 205 -22.59 14.97 3.23
CA ASN A 205 -22.96 13.74 3.91
C ASN A 205 -22.03 12.58 3.54
N ASP A 206 -21.38 12.63 2.37
CA ASP A 206 -20.49 11.57 1.89
C ASP A 206 -19.22 11.49 2.72
N LEU A 207 -18.74 12.60 3.28
CA LEU A 207 -17.68 12.59 4.31
C LEU A 207 -18.05 11.68 5.48
N ARG A 208 -19.28 11.79 5.97
CA ARG A 208 -19.80 11.07 7.14
C ARG A 208 -20.10 9.61 6.84
N THR A 209 -20.78 9.34 5.73
CA THR A 209 -21.14 7.97 5.31
C THR A 209 -19.97 7.25 4.65
N GLY A 210 -18.91 7.99 4.35
CA GLY A 210 -17.74 7.59 3.59
C GLY A 210 -17.98 7.52 2.08
N PHE A 211 -16.88 7.50 1.36
CA PHE A 211 -16.84 7.47 -0.11
C PHE A 211 -15.67 6.61 -0.59
N TRP A 212 -15.78 6.13 -1.83
CA TRP A 212 -14.72 5.37 -2.48
C TRP A 212 -13.85 6.30 -3.34
N ILE A 213 -12.54 6.03 -3.36
CA ILE A 213 -11.60 6.58 -4.32
C ILE A 213 -10.81 5.47 -5.00
N LYS A 214 -10.38 5.72 -6.23
CA LYS A 214 -9.50 4.83 -7.00
C LYS A 214 -8.10 5.42 -6.97
N GLY A 215 -7.14 4.64 -6.49
CA GLY A 215 -5.72 5.00 -6.45
C GLY A 215 -4.89 4.11 -7.34
N THR A 216 -3.81 4.65 -7.92
CA THR A 216 -2.85 3.88 -8.70
C THR A 216 -1.43 4.19 -8.28
N GLY A 217 -0.58 3.17 -8.09
CA GLY A 217 0.81 3.39 -7.69
C GLY A 217 1.65 2.12 -7.71
N SER A 218 2.93 2.26 -7.39
CA SER A 218 3.89 1.16 -7.26
C SER A 218 3.91 0.56 -5.85
N TYR A 219 3.34 1.27 -4.86
CA TYR A 219 3.12 0.85 -3.47
C TYR A 219 1.87 1.51 -2.88
N MET A 220 1.36 0.98 -1.77
CA MET A 220 0.06 1.35 -1.20
C MET A 220 -0.07 2.86 -0.90
N ASN A 221 0.95 3.48 -0.31
CA ASN A 221 0.91 4.92 0.03
C ASN A 221 0.91 5.81 -1.22
N GLU A 222 1.65 5.43 -2.27
CA GLU A 222 1.62 6.15 -3.54
C GLU A 222 0.26 6.01 -4.21
N ALA A 223 -0.33 4.80 -4.19
CA ALA A 223 -1.67 4.59 -4.70
C ALA A 223 -2.70 5.45 -3.94
N LEU A 224 -2.61 5.52 -2.62
CA LEU A 224 -3.46 6.37 -1.79
C LEU A 224 -3.29 7.86 -2.13
N ALA A 225 -2.05 8.35 -2.18
CA ALA A 225 -1.75 9.75 -2.50
C ALA A 225 -2.25 10.14 -3.89
N ASN A 226 -2.00 9.30 -4.91
CA ASN A 226 -2.49 9.52 -6.26
C ASN A 226 -4.02 9.48 -6.32
N GLY A 227 -4.67 8.58 -5.58
CA GLY A 227 -6.13 8.54 -5.49
C GLY A 227 -6.74 9.81 -4.87
N LEU A 228 -6.11 10.34 -3.81
CA LEU A 228 -6.51 11.62 -3.22
C LEU A 228 -6.31 12.79 -4.20
N HIS A 229 -5.16 12.84 -4.86
CA HIS A 229 -4.82 13.87 -5.84
C HIS A 229 -5.83 13.90 -6.98
N GLU A 230 -6.10 12.76 -7.62
CA GLU A 230 -7.07 12.65 -8.71
C GLU A 230 -8.51 12.98 -8.27
N THR A 231 -8.87 12.69 -7.02
CA THR A 231 -10.21 12.97 -6.50
C THR A 231 -10.41 14.45 -6.17
N PHE A 232 -9.46 15.07 -5.46
CA PHE A 232 -9.64 16.39 -4.84
C PHE A 232 -8.86 17.51 -5.51
N PHE A 233 -7.75 17.20 -6.19
CA PHE A 233 -6.71 18.16 -6.58
C PHE A 233 -6.20 17.93 -8.01
N LYS A 234 -7.02 17.31 -8.88
CA LYS A 234 -6.63 16.92 -10.25
C LYS A 234 -6.05 18.05 -11.10
N ASP A 235 -6.42 19.28 -10.79
CA ASP A 235 -6.00 20.49 -11.52
C ASP A 235 -4.74 21.13 -10.91
N ASP A 236 -4.28 20.64 -9.76
CA ASP A 236 -3.09 21.10 -9.04
C ASP A 236 -1.88 20.18 -9.30
N ALA A 237 -0.68 20.74 -9.15
CA ALA A 237 0.55 19.95 -9.24
C ALA A 237 0.85 19.29 -7.89
N MET A 238 1.06 17.97 -7.91
CA MET A 238 1.59 17.24 -6.76
C MET A 238 3.12 17.12 -6.84
N THR A 239 3.80 17.40 -5.73
CA THR A 239 5.22 17.15 -5.55
C THR A 239 5.44 16.12 -4.45
N VAL A 240 6.53 15.36 -4.54
CA VAL A 240 6.92 14.37 -3.53
C VAL A 240 8.24 14.79 -2.91
N GLU A 241 8.25 14.95 -1.59
CA GLU A 241 9.43 15.24 -0.79
C GLU A 241 9.82 14.00 0.03
N ASP A 242 11.08 13.56 -0.09
CA ASP A 242 11.61 12.39 0.60
C ASP A 242 12.89 12.79 1.34
N ASP A 243 12.82 12.83 2.67
CA ASP A 243 13.95 13.21 3.53
C ASP A 243 14.73 11.98 4.06
N GLY A 244 14.35 10.78 3.63
CA GLY A 244 14.89 9.50 4.10
C GLY A 244 14.19 8.92 5.33
N VAL A 245 13.32 9.69 5.99
CA VAL A 245 12.52 9.29 7.16
C VAL A 245 11.04 9.28 6.84
N THR A 246 10.56 10.30 6.13
CA THR A 246 9.17 10.43 5.65
C THR A 246 9.11 10.51 4.14
N ILE A 247 7.92 10.24 3.60
CA ILE A 247 7.51 10.60 2.25
C ILE A 247 6.32 11.54 2.41
N ASP A 248 6.49 12.77 1.95
CA ASP A 248 5.48 13.81 2.00
C ASP A 248 4.96 14.07 0.57
N TYR A 249 3.65 13.95 0.40
CA TYR A 249 2.93 14.28 -0.83
C TYR A 249 2.31 15.67 -0.65
N CYS A 250 2.79 16.63 -1.43
CA CYS A 250 2.45 18.03 -1.27
C CYS A 250 1.63 18.54 -2.46
N ILE A 251 0.59 19.32 -2.18
CA ILE A 251 -0.22 20.07 -3.15
C ILE A 251 0.03 21.55 -2.89
N ASN A 252 0.46 22.30 -3.92
CA ASN A 252 0.73 23.74 -3.80
C ASN A 252 1.69 24.13 -2.65
N GLY A 253 2.61 23.22 -2.28
CA GLY A 253 3.57 23.41 -1.19
C GLY A 253 3.03 23.07 0.22
N GLU A 254 1.78 22.65 0.34
CA GLU A 254 1.19 22.12 1.57
C GLU A 254 1.18 20.59 1.55
N VAL A 255 1.51 19.96 2.67
CA VAL A 255 1.49 18.49 2.79
C VAL A 255 0.04 18.01 2.90
N MET A 256 -0.37 17.15 1.96
CA MET A 256 -1.67 16.49 1.95
C MET A 256 -1.64 15.13 2.66
N HIS A 257 -0.54 14.39 2.49
CA HIS A 257 -0.31 13.08 3.09
C HIS A 257 1.18 12.91 3.41
N SER A 258 1.48 12.41 4.61
CA SER A 258 2.82 12.07 5.06
C SER A 258 2.84 10.66 5.63
N SER A 259 3.85 9.88 5.26
CA SER A 259 4.04 8.50 5.74
C SER A 259 5.48 8.22 6.17
N LEU A 260 5.64 7.33 7.15
CA LEU A 260 6.96 6.91 7.63
C LEU A 260 7.63 5.92 6.66
N LYS A 261 8.96 6.02 6.54
CA LYS A 261 9.83 5.06 5.79
C LYS A 261 10.52 4.03 6.68
N LYS A 262 10.36 4.13 8.01
CA LYS A 262 11.04 3.26 8.96
C LYS A 262 10.59 1.81 8.77
N SER A 263 11.51 0.85 8.85
CA SER A 263 11.27 -0.55 8.47
C SER A 263 10.12 -1.26 9.18
N ASP A 264 9.79 -0.85 10.41
CA ASP A 264 8.69 -1.38 11.23
C ASP A 264 7.40 -0.56 11.12
N LEU A 265 7.44 0.61 10.49
CA LEU A 265 6.34 1.56 10.36
C LEU A 265 6.19 2.04 8.92
N TYR A 266 6.64 1.27 7.93
CA TYR A 266 6.63 1.69 6.53
C TYR A 266 5.18 1.89 6.08
N GLY A 267 4.82 3.12 5.72
CA GLY A 267 3.45 3.51 5.41
C GLY A 267 2.55 3.82 6.59
N TRP A 268 3.10 3.95 7.81
CA TRP A 268 2.35 4.50 8.92
C TRP A 268 2.05 5.98 8.65
N PHE A 269 0.81 6.39 8.87
CA PHE A 269 0.38 7.76 8.62
C PHE A 269 0.95 8.69 9.68
N VAL A 270 1.75 9.65 9.26
CA VAL A 270 2.15 10.78 10.10
C VAL A 270 1.09 11.87 10.00
N ASP A 271 0.59 12.08 8.78
CA ASP A 271 -0.49 12.99 8.46
C ASP A 271 -1.29 12.42 7.28
N PHE A 272 -2.60 12.44 7.39
CA PHE A 272 -3.50 12.09 6.31
C PHE A 272 -4.68 13.05 6.33
N LEU A 273 -4.79 13.85 5.26
CA LEU A 273 -5.85 14.86 5.10
C LEU A 273 -5.88 15.91 6.23
N GLY A 274 -4.71 16.28 6.78
CA GLY A 274 -4.59 17.24 7.86
C GLY A 274 -4.80 16.67 9.26
N TRP A 275 -4.94 15.33 9.37
CA TRP A 275 -5.09 14.61 10.63
C TRP A 275 -3.88 13.71 10.88
N GLY A 276 -3.28 13.85 12.06
CA GLY A 276 -2.31 12.91 12.59
C GLY A 276 -2.85 12.17 13.81
N ASP A 277 -2.21 11.07 14.18
CA ASP A 277 -2.58 10.31 15.37
C ASP A 277 -2.37 11.14 16.64
N THR A 278 -3.38 11.16 17.50
CA THR A 278 -3.37 11.95 18.74
C THR A 278 -3.70 11.08 19.93
N GLN A 279 -2.80 11.04 20.91
CA GLN A 279 -3.11 10.49 22.23
C GLN A 279 -3.93 11.49 23.05
N LEU A 280 -5.01 11.01 23.64
CA LEU A 280 -5.97 11.78 24.39
C LEU A 280 -5.74 11.61 25.90
N ASN A 281 -6.49 12.38 26.69
CA ASN A 281 -6.57 12.16 28.12
C ASN A 281 -7.16 10.77 28.41
N ASN A 282 -6.73 10.13 29.51
CA ASN A 282 -7.18 8.81 29.97
C ASN A 282 -6.74 7.59 29.12
N GLY A 283 -5.83 7.78 28.15
CA GLY A 283 -5.27 6.69 27.35
C GLY A 283 -6.01 6.41 26.05
N ASP A 284 -7.05 7.18 25.73
CA ASP A 284 -7.75 7.06 24.45
C ASP A 284 -6.87 7.59 23.30
N TRP A 285 -7.08 7.11 22.08
CA TRP A 285 -6.36 7.57 20.89
C TRP A 285 -7.35 7.91 19.77
N THR A 286 -7.08 9.00 19.08
CA THR A 286 -7.70 9.33 17.79
C THR A 286 -6.69 9.03 16.70
N TYR A 287 -7.06 8.16 15.76
CA TYR A 287 -6.19 7.74 14.67
C TYR A 287 -6.98 7.23 13.48
N TRP A 288 -6.30 7.09 12.36
CA TRP A 288 -6.83 6.44 11.17
C TRP A 288 -6.78 4.92 11.33
N SER A 289 -7.94 4.35 11.56
CA SER A 289 -8.10 2.90 11.58
C SER A 289 -8.13 2.35 10.17
N GLN A 290 -7.28 1.37 9.96
CA GLN A 290 -7.05 0.73 8.68
C GLN A 290 -7.73 -0.63 8.68
N TYR A 291 -8.41 -0.95 7.59
CA TYR A 291 -9.01 -2.25 7.38
C TYR A 291 -8.69 -2.72 5.96
N THR A 292 -8.48 -4.02 5.80
CA THR A 292 -8.37 -4.65 4.50
C THR A 292 -9.51 -5.63 4.29
N TYR A 293 -9.98 -5.72 3.05
CA TYR A 293 -10.96 -6.74 2.69
C TYR A 293 -10.22 -8.04 2.38
N ASN A 294 -10.67 -9.15 2.97
CA ASN A 294 -10.02 -10.45 2.85
C ASN A 294 -9.74 -10.80 1.38
N PRO A 295 -8.46 -10.99 0.99
CA PRO A 295 -8.08 -11.27 -0.40
C PRO A 295 -8.65 -12.61 -0.92
N ASN A 296 -9.04 -13.51 -0.01
CA ASN A 296 -9.62 -14.82 -0.32
C ASN A 296 -11.16 -14.82 -0.27
N ALA A 297 -11.79 -13.65 -0.12
CA ALA A 297 -13.24 -13.54 -0.10
C ALA A 297 -13.85 -14.09 -1.40
N LYS A 298 -14.83 -15.00 -1.27
CA LYS A 298 -15.51 -15.61 -2.42
C LYS A 298 -16.45 -14.65 -3.15
N THR A 299 -16.92 -13.63 -2.43
CA THR A 299 -17.79 -12.57 -2.94
C THR A 299 -17.38 -11.23 -2.38
N LEU A 300 -17.73 -10.16 -3.10
CA LEU A 300 -17.41 -8.79 -2.73
C LEU A 300 -18.53 -8.09 -1.94
N ASP A 301 -19.56 -8.82 -1.50
CA ASP A 301 -20.76 -8.30 -0.84
C ASP A 301 -20.91 -8.72 0.63
N ASP A 302 -19.93 -9.43 1.21
CA ASP A 302 -19.96 -9.89 2.60
C ASP A 302 -19.17 -8.95 3.51
N GLY A 303 -19.88 -8.13 4.29
CA GLY A 303 -19.28 -7.15 5.22
C GLY A 303 -18.39 -7.77 6.30
N ARG A 304 -18.50 -9.08 6.56
CA ARG A 304 -17.68 -9.80 7.55
C ARG A 304 -16.26 -10.10 7.06
N GLN A 305 -15.96 -9.78 5.80
CA GLN A 305 -14.64 -9.97 5.20
C GLN A 305 -13.69 -8.79 5.46
N TRP A 306 -14.16 -7.71 6.09
CA TRP A 306 -13.29 -6.65 6.58
C TRP A 306 -12.51 -7.12 7.81
N GLU A 307 -11.19 -6.97 7.76
CA GLU A 307 -10.27 -7.29 8.85
C GLU A 307 -9.53 -6.02 9.27
N TYR A 308 -9.40 -5.80 10.58
CA TYR A 308 -8.63 -4.67 11.11
C TYR A 308 -7.14 -4.89 10.88
N ASP A 309 -6.47 -3.88 10.31
CA ASP A 309 -5.05 -3.92 10.01
C ASP A 309 -4.23 -3.43 11.20
N GLN A 310 -3.47 -4.34 11.79
CA GLN A 310 -2.50 -3.98 12.84
C GLN A 310 -1.16 -3.49 12.27
N TRP A 311 -0.95 -3.66 10.96
CA TRP A 311 0.28 -3.32 10.28
C TRP A 311 0.07 -2.03 9.48
N ALA A 312 1.15 -1.27 9.29
CA ALA A 312 1.10 -0.10 8.43
C ALA A 312 0.78 -0.47 6.97
N LEU A 313 0.05 0.39 6.25
CA LEU A 313 -0.34 0.17 4.84
C LEU A 313 0.80 -0.28 3.93
N GLY A 314 2.03 0.16 4.21
CA GLY A 314 3.19 -0.18 3.40
C GLY A 314 3.56 -1.66 3.44
N PHE A 315 3.02 -2.48 4.34
CA PHE A 315 3.35 -3.91 4.39
C PHE A 315 2.51 -4.80 3.48
N TYR A 316 1.45 -4.27 2.87
CA TYR A 316 0.48 -5.07 2.13
C TYR A 316 0.85 -5.24 0.66
N ASP A 317 0.64 -6.46 0.16
CA ASP A 317 0.79 -6.82 -1.24
C ASP A 317 -0.44 -6.37 -2.04
N MET A 318 -0.30 -5.39 -2.92
CA MET A 318 -1.43 -4.80 -3.66
C MET A 318 -2.08 -5.77 -4.66
N ASP A 319 -1.41 -6.87 -5.04
CA ASP A 319 -2.05 -7.91 -5.84
C ASP A 319 -3.08 -8.72 -5.02
N LEU A 320 -2.90 -8.78 -3.70
CA LEU A 320 -3.81 -9.44 -2.77
C LEU A 320 -4.82 -8.43 -2.21
N TYR A 321 -4.31 -7.36 -1.61
CA TYR A 321 -5.07 -6.40 -0.83
C TYR A 321 -5.46 -5.19 -1.69
N LYS A 322 -6.52 -5.36 -2.49
CA LYS A 322 -6.99 -4.34 -3.45
C LYS A 322 -8.01 -3.37 -2.87
N TYR A 323 -8.58 -3.69 -1.71
CA TYR A 323 -9.63 -2.91 -1.07
C TYR A 323 -9.21 -2.59 0.35
N VAL A 324 -9.09 -1.30 0.63
CA VAL A 324 -8.68 -0.76 1.92
C VAL A 324 -9.76 0.18 2.41
N ALA A 325 -10.09 0.15 3.69
CA ALA A 325 -10.92 1.16 4.33
C ALA A 325 -10.11 1.92 5.37
N LEU A 326 -10.20 3.25 5.31
CA LEU A 326 -9.57 4.20 6.20
C LEU A 326 -10.67 4.96 6.93
N VAL A 327 -10.79 4.72 8.23
CA VAL A 327 -11.83 5.29 9.06
C VAL A 327 -11.19 6.10 10.18
N LEU A 328 -11.45 7.40 10.21
CA LEU A 328 -11.02 8.24 11.33
C LEU A 328 -11.90 7.92 12.54
N GLN A 329 -11.31 7.46 13.64
CA GLN A 329 -12.06 7.14 14.85
C GLN A 329 -11.30 7.50 16.12
N THR A 330 -12.07 7.67 17.21
CA THR A 330 -11.57 7.78 18.57
C THR A 330 -11.86 6.48 19.30
N THR A 331 -10.81 5.78 19.74
CA THR A 331 -10.97 4.55 20.51
C THR A 331 -10.31 4.70 21.86
N ALA A 332 -11.00 4.26 22.91
CA ALA A 332 -10.33 4.00 24.18
C ALA A 332 -9.29 2.90 23.98
N GLN A 333 -8.09 3.06 24.55
CA GLN A 333 -7.09 1.98 24.56
C GLN A 333 -7.66 0.82 25.40
N LYS A 334 -8.35 -0.11 24.74
CA LYS A 334 -8.73 -1.37 25.34
C LYS A 334 -7.51 -2.28 25.29
N ASP A 335 -6.88 -2.48 26.44
CA ASP A 335 -5.89 -3.54 26.60
C ASP A 335 -6.53 -4.89 26.19
N GLY A 336 -6.12 -5.40 25.02
CA GLY A 336 -6.51 -6.72 24.53
C GLY A 336 -7.66 -6.72 23.51
N GLY A 337 -7.30 -6.60 22.23
CA GLY A 337 -7.84 -7.39 21.11
C GLY A 337 -9.31 -7.28 20.70
N GLU A 338 -10.22 -6.81 21.54
CA GLU A 338 -11.64 -6.63 21.20
C GLU A 338 -11.90 -5.18 20.79
N ILE A 339 -11.73 -4.92 19.49
CA ILE A 339 -12.24 -3.70 18.86
C ILE A 339 -13.70 -4.00 18.48
N ASP A 340 -14.64 -3.53 19.30
CA ASP A 340 -16.05 -3.38 18.89
C ASP A 340 -16.09 -2.30 17.82
N VAL A 341 -15.98 -2.68 16.55
CA VAL A 341 -16.16 -1.75 15.43
C VAL A 341 -17.66 -1.63 15.19
N ASP A 342 -18.29 -0.63 15.81
CA ASP A 342 -19.70 -0.29 15.55
C ASP A 342 -19.85 0.56 14.26
N ILE A 343 -18.90 0.40 13.32
CA ILE A 343 -18.84 1.16 12.06
C ILE A 343 -19.15 0.22 10.91
N THR A 344 -20.26 0.48 10.23
CA THR A 344 -20.64 -0.27 9.02
C THR A 344 -19.83 0.22 7.83
N ILE A 345 -18.77 -0.51 7.49
CA ILE A 345 -17.96 -0.26 6.29
C ILE A 345 -18.67 -0.92 5.09
N PRO A 346 -18.94 -0.19 3.99
CA PRO A 346 -19.55 -0.78 2.82
C PRO A 346 -18.60 -1.77 2.14
N THR A 347 -19.17 -2.74 1.44
CA THR A 347 -18.40 -3.80 0.81
C THR A 347 -17.90 -3.38 -0.58
N PRO A 348 -16.84 -4.00 -1.12
CA PRO A 348 -16.33 -3.64 -2.45
C PRO A 348 -17.34 -3.79 -3.59
N SER A 349 -18.42 -4.57 -3.42
CA SER A 349 -19.52 -4.62 -4.39
C SER A 349 -20.24 -3.28 -4.58
N THR A 350 -20.13 -2.38 -3.61
CA THR A 350 -20.71 -1.03 -3.62
C THR A 350 -19.83 0.02 -4.29
N ILE A 351 -18.61 -0.33 -4.72
CA ILE A 351 -17.73 0.59 -5.45
C ILE A 351 -18.51 1.12 -6.68
N PRO A 352 -18.60 2.44 -6.88
CA PRO A 352 -19.26 3.04 -8.05
C PRO A 352 -18.66 2.54 -9.37
N GLU A 353 -19.49 2.30 -10.38
CA GLU A 353 -19.06 1.74 -11.67
C GLU A 353 -18.07 2.67 -12.40
N GLU A 354 -18.22 3.98 -12.24
CA GLU A 354 -17.32 5.00 -12.76
C GLU A 354 -15.89 4.89 -12.19
N LEU A 355 -15.71 4.30 -11.00
CA LEU A 355 -14.41 4.04 -10.40
C LEU A 355 -13.84 2.65 -10.75
N LYS A 356 -14.64 1.77 -11.38
CA LYS A 356 -14.19 0.45 -11.83
C LYS A 356 -13.62 0.47 -13.24
N ALA A 357 -14.09 1.39 -14.08
CA ALA A 357 -13.49 1.70 -15.39
C ALA A 357 -12.07 2.27 -15.20
#